data_AF-A0A2M7FJC1-F1
#
_entry.id   AF-A0A2M7FJC1-F1
#
_cell.length_a   1.000
_cell.length_b   1.000
_cell.length_c   1.000
_cell.angle_alpha   90.00
_cell.angle_beta   90.00
_cell.angle_gamma   90.00
#
_symmetry.space_group_name_H-M   'P 1'
#
loop_
_entity.id
_entity.type
_entity.pdbx_description
1 polymer ?
#
loop_
_entity_poly.entity_id
_entity_poly.type
_entity_poly.pdbx_seq_one_letter_code
_entity_poly.pdbx_strand_id
1 'polypeptide(L)' 'QVDKESLVLFLCRSGARSHAAASAATAAGFTASYNVLEGFEGDPDGALHRNTINGWRAAGLPWIQA' A
#
# COMPACT_ATOMS: atom_id res chain seq x y z
N GLN A 1 1.63 -20.90 -0.43
CA GLN A 1 0.38 -20.13 -0.28
C GLN A 1 0.38 -19.52 1.12
N VAL A 2 -0.11 -18.29 1.30
CA VAL A 2 -0.18 -17.64 2.62
C VAL A 2 -1.39 -18.19 3.39
N ASP A 3 -1.26 -18.35 4.70
CA ASP A 3 -2.37 -18.78 5.56
C ASP A 3 -3.42 -17.66 5.70
N LYS A 4 -4.70 -18.03 5.80
CA LYS A 4 -5.82 -17.08 5.90
C LYS A 4 -5.80 -16.26 7.20
N GLU A 5 -5.16 -16.79 8.23
CA GLU A 5 -4.98 -16.09 9.52
C GLU A 5 -3.71 -15.21 9.56
N SER A 6 -2.89 -15.23 8.50
CA SER A 6 -1.73 -14.35 8.43
C SER A 6 -2.15 -12.90 8.21
N LEU A 7 -1.40 -11.98 8.83
CA LEU A 7 -1.49 -10.55 8.51
C LEU A 7 -1.01 -10.32 7.06
N VAL A 8 -1.88 -9.76 6.23
CA VAL A 8 -1.56 -9.41 4.84
C VAL A 8 -1.70 -7.92 4.63
N LEU A 9 -0.59 -7.28 4.25
CA LEU A 9 -0.54 -5.86 3.90
C LEU A 9 -0.49 -5.72 2.38
N PHE A 10 -1.41 -4.93 1.83
CA PHE A 10 -1.48 -4.63 0.40
C PHE A 10 -0.89 -3.25 0.13
N LEU A 11 0.08 -3.19 -0.79
CA LEU A 11 0.77 -1.96 -1.17
C LEU A 11 0.63 -1.72 -2.67
N CYS A 12 0.30 -0.48 -3.05
CA CYS A 12 0.40 0.00 -4.43
C CYS A 12 1.04 1.38 -4.45
N ARG A 13 1.02 2.06 -5.61
CA ARG A 13 1.59 3.42 -5.75
C ARG A 13 1.03 4.44 -4.76
N SER A 14 -0.30 4.51 -4.60
CA SER A 14 -0.99 5.59 -3.88
C SER A 14 -2.17 5.12 -3.02
N GLY A 15 -2.17 3.86 -2.59
CA GLY A 15 -3.24 3.27 -1.76
C GLY A 15 -4.55 2.87 -2.45
N ALA A 16 -4.86 3.38 -3.65
CA ALA A 16 -6.17 3.14 -4.29
C ALA A 16 -6.38 1.69 -4.79
N ARG A 17 -5.43 1.12 -5.53
CA ARG A 17 -5.54 -0.26 -6.07
C ARG A 17 -5.36 -1.31 -4.98
N SER A 18 -4.50 -1.03 -4.01
CA SER A 18 -4.29 -1.90 -2.85
C SER A 18 -5.52 -1.95 -1.94
N HIS A 19 -6.35 -0.91 -1.89
CA HIS A 19 -7.65 -0.97 -1.21
C HIS A 19 -8.56 -2.05 -1.83
N ALA A 20 -8.72 -2.05 -3.16
CA ALA A 20 -9.51 -3.06 -3.84
C ALA A 20 -8.96 -4.49 -3.63
N ALA A 21 -7.63 -4.64 -3.62
CA ALA A 21 -6.98 -5.92 -3.34
C ALA A 21 -7.22 -6.40 -1.90
N ALA A 22 -7.11 -5.51 -0.90
CA ALA A 22 -7.41 -5.83 0.49
C ALA A 22 -8.88 -6.26 0.66
N SER A 23 -9.82 -5.52 0.06
CA SER A 23 -11.24 -5.86 0.08
C SER A 23 -11.53 -7.22 -0.57
N ALA A 24 -10.86 -7.54 -1.68
CA ALA A 24 -10.99 -8.84 -2.34
C ALA A 24 -10.41 -9.98 -1.48
N ALA A 25 -9.29 -9.76 -0.79
CA ALA A 25 -8.70 -10.74 0.11
C ALA A 25 -9.59 -11.00 1.34
N THR A 26 -10.16 -9.95 1.93
CA THR A 26 -11.18 -10.07 2.99
C THR A 26 -12.37 -10.91 2.51
N ALA A 27 -12.88 -10.64 1.29
CA ALA A 27 -13.97 -11.41 0.71
C ALA A 27 -13.60 -12.89 0.43
N ALA A 28 -12.32 -13.18 0.20
CA ALA A 28 -11.79 -14.53 0.04
C ALA A 28 -11.50 -15.25 1.39
N GLY A 29 -11.71 -14.57 2.51
CA GLY A 29 -11.59 -15.11 3.87
C GLY A 29 -10.24 -14.91 4.53
N PHE A 30 -9.40 -13.99 4.05
CA PHE A 30 -8.22 -13.56 4.80
C PHE A 30 -8.66 -12.64 5.94
N THR A 31 -8.41 -13.05 7.18
CA THR A 31 -9.01 -12.42 8.38
C THR A 31 -8.32 -11.11 8.76
N ALA A 32 -7.05 -10.94 8.37
CA ALA A 32 -6.22 -9.78 8.68
C ALA A 32 -5.68 -9.10 7.40
N SER A 33 -6.58 -8.53 6.58
CA SER A 33 -6.23 -7.88 5.31
C SER A 33 -6.27 -6.35 5.42
N TYR A 34 -5.12 -5.69 5.21
CA TYR A 34 -5.02 -4.23 5.37
C TYR A 34 -4.45 -3.55 4.13
N ASN A 35 -5.00 -2.38 3.81
CA ASN A 35 -4.44 -1.47 2.83
C ASN A 35 -3.40 -0.56 3.49
N VAL A 36 -2.20 -0.46 2.91
CA VAL A 36 -1.24 0.58 3.29
C VAL A 36 -1.70 1.90 2.68
N LEU A 37 -2.20 2.79 3.53
CA LEU A 37 -2.63 4.14 3.13
C LEU A 37 -1.47 4.90 2.49
N GLU A 38 -1.80 5.82 1.57
CA GLU A 38 -0.84 6.63 0.79
C GLU A 38 0.05 5.82 -0.16
N GLY A 39 0.11 4.49 -0.03
CA GLY A 39 0.91 3.63 -0.88
C GLY A 39 2.42 3.88 -0.76
N PHE A 40 3.15 3.50 -1.81
CA PHE A 40 4.61 3.61 -1.83
C PHE A 40 5.08 5.03 -2.17
N GLU A 41 4.50 5.63 -3.21
CA GLU A 41 4.95 6.91 -3.77
C GLU A 41 4.10 8.10 -3.30
N GLY A 42 2.98 7.86 -2.62
CA GLY A 42 2.09 8.93 -2.21
C GLY A 42 1.30 9.54 -3.36
N ASP A 43 0.64 10.65 -3.05
CA ASP A 43 -0.07 11.53 -3.97
C ASP A 43 0.89 12.46 -4.72
N PRO A 44 0.48 12.98 -5.90
CA PRO A 44 1.28 14.00 -6.58
C PRO A 44 1.19 15.34 -5.83
N ASP A 45 2.30 16.06 -5.78
CA ASP A 45 2.34 17.45 -5.33
C ASP A 45 1.77 18.43 -6.37
N GLY A 46 1.84 19.73 -6.06
CA GLY A 46 1.38 20.80 -6.95
C GLY A 46 2.10 20.88 -8.30
N ALA A 47 3.27 20.23 -8.45
CA ALA A 47 4.02 20.11 -9.69
C ALA A 47 3.84 18.73 -10.37
N LEU A 48 2.90 17.92 -9.89
CA LEU A 48 2.62 16.55 -10.33
C LEU A 48 3.75 15.53 -10.07
N HIS A 49 4.67 15.84 -9.17
CA HIS A 49 5.71 14.89 -8.73
C HIS A 49 5.24 14.08 -7.52
N ARG A 50 5.64 12.81 -7.46
CA ARG A 50 5.38 11.92 -6.33
C ARG A 50 6.63 11.73 -5.48
N ASN A 51 6.48 11.07 -4.35
CA ASN A 51 7.52 10.84 -3.34
C ASN A 51 7.92 12.12 -2.59
N THR A 52 7.05 13.12 -2.56
CA THR A 52 7.33 14.45 -2.01
C THR A 52 6.48 14.82 -0.80
N ILE A 53 5.21 14.43 -0.77
CA ILE A 53 4.25 14.88 0.27
C ILE A 53 3.81 13.79 1.25
N ASN A 54 3.70 12.53 0.82
CA ASN A 54 3.24 11.40 1.65
C ASN A 54 3.66 10.04 1.03
N GLY A 55 3.24 8.94 1.64
CA GLY A 55 3.58 7.58 1.19
C GLY A 55 4.88 7.04 1.77
N TRP A 56 5.07 5.72 1.63
CA TRP A 56 6.17 4.96 2.24
C TRP A 56 7.54 5.62 2.05
N ARG A 57 7.84 6.04 0.82
CA ARG A 57 9.13 6.66 0.48
C ARG A 57 9.29 8.05 1.10
N ALA A 58 8.25 8.89 1.05
CA ALA A 58 8.33 10.24 1.64
C ALA A 58 8.39 10.19 3.17
N ALA A 59 7.79 9.17 3.79
CA ALA A 59 7.88 8.90 5.22
C ALA A 59 9.25 8.38 5.69
N GLY A 60 10.22 8.19 4.78
CA GLY A 60 11.57 7.72 5.12
C GLY A 60 11.63 6.26 5.55
N LEU A 61 10.60 5.46 5.26
CA LEU A 61 10.60 4.04 5.57
C LEU A 61 11.61 3.29 4.69
N PRO A 62 12.20 2.17 5.15
CA PRO A 62 13.23 1.45 4.40
C PRO A 62 12.75 1.00 3.03
N TRP A 63 13.55 1.27 1.99
CA TRP A 63 13.36 0.79 0.63
C TRP A 63 14.69 0.88 -0.15
N ILE A 64 14.79 0.17 -1.27
CA ILE A 64 15.92 0.24 -2.19
C ILE A 64 15.41 0.15 -3.63
N GLN A 65 16.12 0.81 -4.56
CA GLN A 65 15.99 0.59 -6.00
C GLN A 65 17.38 0.25 -6.53
N ALA A 66 17.54 -0.97 -7.03
CA ALA A 66 18.78 -1.50 -7.58
C ALA A 66 18.67 -1.66 -9.10
#